data_AF-A0A938VME3-F1
#
_entry.id   AF-A0A938VME3-F1
#
_cell.length_a   1.000
_cell.length_b   1.000
_cell.length_c   1.000
_cell.angle_alpha   90.00
_cell.angle_beta   90.00
_cell.angle_gamma   90.00
#
_symmetry.space_group_name_H-M   'P 1'
#
loop_
_entity.id
_entity.type
_entity.pdbx_description
1 polymer ?
#
loop_
_entity_poly.entity_id
_entity_poly.type
_entity_poly.pdbx_seq_one_letter_code
_entity_poly.pdbx_strand_id
1 'polypeptide(L)'
;MQTILFGLASALFWGTGDFAGGLISRKVNAIRATLYVQAGGFLPVILIALFTRQLDMPFVDWLWCGAAGVIGSLGFLALYRALASGQMSIAAPIAAVTSAGVPAIVG
;
A
#
# COMPACT_ATOMS: atom_id res chain seq x y z
N MET A 1 -5.88 -24.83 -0.52
CA MET A 1 -6.46 -24.33 0.75
C MET A 1 -5.69 -23.13 1.31
N GLN A 2 -4.34 -23.15 1.33
CA GLN A 2 -3.51 -22.01 1.79
C GLN A 2 -3.76 -20.70 1.02
N THR A 3 -3.94 -20.75 -0.30
CA THR A 3 -4.22 -19.56 -1.13
C THR A 3 -5.51 -18.86 -0.74
N ILE A 4 -6.55 -19.62 -0.36
CA ILE A 4 -7.84 -19.07 0.08
C ILE A 4 -7.67 -18.34 1.42
N LEU A 5 -6.92 -18.93 2.35
CA LEU A 5 -6.62 -18.32 3.65
C LEU A 5 -5.83 -17.01 3.48
N PHE A 6 -4.79 -16.99 2.66
CA PHE A 6 -4.04 -15.76 2.37
C PHE A 6 -4.87 -14.72 1.64
N GLY A 7 -5.75 -15.14 0.71
CA GLY A 7 -6.68 -14.24 0.04
C GLY A 7 -7.65 -13.57 1.01
N LEU A 8 -8.25 -14.34 1.92
CA LEU A 8 -9.15 -13.81 2.96
C LEU A 8 -8.41 -12.89 3.94
N ALA A 9 -7.21 -13.29 4.39
CA ALA A 9 -6.38 -12.46 5.25
C ALA A 9 -6.03 -11.14 4.56
N SER A 10 -5.59 -11.19 3.31
CA SER A 10 -5.31 -9.99 2.50
C SER A 10 -6.53 -9.09 2.39
N ALA A 11 -7.70 -9.65 2.06
CA ALA A 11 -8.95 -8.88 1.95
C ALA A 11 -9.32 -8.20 3.27
N LEU A 12 -9.12 -8.89 4.40
CA LEU A 12 -9.38 -8.35 5.73
C LEU A 12 -8.40 -7.21 6.09
N PHE A 13 -7.10 -7.40 5.85
CA PHE A 13 -6.09 -6.38 6.15
C PHE A 13 -6.21 -5.15 5.25
N TRP A 14 -6.38 -5.35 3.93
CA TRP A 14 -6.58 -4.25 2.99
C TRP A 14 -7.88 -3.51 3.25
N GLY A 15 -9.01 -4.21 3.43
CA GLY A 15 -10.30 -3.57 3.71
C GLY A 15 -10.28 -2.77 5.01
N THR A 16 -9.70 -3.32 6.08
CA THR A 16 -9.55 -2.61 7.35
C THR A 16 -8.60 -1.43 7.24
N GLY A 17 -7.48 -1.60 6.52
CA GLY A 17 -6.48 -0.56 6.29
C GLY A 17 -7.02 0.62 5.48
N ASP A 18 -7.75 0.36 4.39
CA ASP A 18 -8.40 1.41 3.61
C ASP A 18 -9.44 2.15 4.43
N PHE A 19 -10.21 1.41 5.26
CA PHE A 19 -11.20 2.01 6.14
C PHE A 19 -10.58 2.93 7.20
N ALA A 20 -9.58 2.43 7.92
CA ALA A 20 -8.87 3.19 8.94
C ALA A 20 -8.08 4.36 8.34
N GLY A 21 -7.38 4.12 7.22
CA GLY A 21 -6.59 5.12 6.52
C GLY A 21 -7.43 6.26 5.98
N GLY A 22 -8.61 5.98 5.42
CA GLY A 22 -9.52 7.03 5.00
C GLY A 22 -10.13 7.82 6.16
N LEU A 23 -10.47 7.18 7.28
CA LEU A 23 -10.88 7.87 8.51
C LEU A 23 -9.78 8.82 9.04
N ILE A 24 -8.53 8.35 9.07
CA ILE A 24 -7.37 9.14 9.49
C ILE A 24 -7.13 10.29 8.51
N SER A 25 -7.18 10.05 7.20
CA SER A 25 -6.99 11.08 6.16
C SER A 25 -8.02 12.22 6.19
N ARG A 26 -9.19 11.99 6.81
CA ARG A 26 -10.18 13.05 7.08
C ARG A 26 -9.82 13.89 8.30
N LYS A 27 -9.15 13.29 9.30
CA LYS A 27 -8.74 13.95 10.55
C LYS A 27 -7.40 14.67 10.43
N VAL A 28 -6.49 14.12 9.63
CA VAL A 28 -5.17 14.68 9.34
C VAL A 28 -5.00 14.81 7.85
N ASN A 29 -4.33 15.87 7.39
CA ASN A 29 -4.03 16.09 5.96
C ASN A 29 -3.54 14.79 5.30
N ALA A 30 -4.11 14.44 4.13
CA ALA A 30 -3.81 13.21 3.39
C ALA A 30 -2.31 12.94 3.20
N ILE A 31 -1.49 13.98 3.07
CA ILE A 31 -0.02 13.87 2.99
C ILE A 31 0.54 13.24 4.27
N ARG A 32 0.11 13.72 5.45
CA ARG A 32 0.56 13.17 6.74
C ARG A 32 0.06 11.75 6.96
N ALA A 33 -1.19 11.46 6.58
CA ALA A 33 -1.72 10.10 6.64
C ALA A 33 -0.88 9.13 5.79
N THR A 34 -0.54 9.53 4.55
CA THR A 34 0.31 8.73 3.65
C THR A 34 1.68 8.50 4.27
N LEU A 35 2.31 9.54 4.84
CA LEU A 35 3.61 9.42 5.50
C LEU A 35 3.59 8.46 6.68
N TYR A 36 2.56 8.52 7.53
CA TYR A 36 2.46 7.61 8.67
C TYR A 36 2.28 6.16 8.23
N VAL A 37 1.47 5.91 7.21
CA VAL A 37 1.26 4.56 6.67
C VAL A 37 2.54 4.04 6.02
N GLN A 38 3.23 4.85 5.21
CA GLN A 38 4.50 4.44 4.62
C GLN A 38 5.60 4.20 5.66
N ALA A 39 5.71 5.07 6.67
CA ALA A 39 6.67 4.87 7.76
C ALA A 39 6.36 3.60 8.56
N GLY A 40 5.07 3.37 8.86
CA GLY A 40 4.61 2.17 9.56
C GLY A 40 4.86 0.88 8.80
N GLY A 41 4.77 0.89 7.47
CA GLY A 41 5.11 -0.24 6.61
C GLY A 41 6.62 -0.42 6.38
N PHE A 42 7.37 0.68 6.27
CA PHE A 42 8.81 0.65 6.03
C PHE A 42 9.60 0.08 7.21
N LEU A 43 9.19 0.41 8.44
CA LEU A 43 9.87 -0.03 9.65
C LEU A 43 9.97 -1.57 9.81
N PRO A 44 8.88 -2.35 9.72
CA PRO A 44 8.98 -3.81 9.82
C PRO A 44 9.76 -4.40 8.64
N VAL A 45 9.64 -3.85 7.43
CA VAL A 45 10.38 -4.32 6.26
C VAL A 45 11.89 -4.16 6.46
N ILE A 46 12.35 -3.00 6.94
CA ILE A 46 13.78 -2.77 7.16
C ILE A 46 14.32 -3.61 8.33
N LEU A 47 13.52 -3.80 9.38
CA LEU A 47 13.90 -4.69 10.48
C LEU A 47 14.08 -6.13 9.99
N ILE A 48 13.13 -6.65 9.20
CA ILE A 48 13.23 -7.99 8.62
C ILE A 48 14.48 -8.09 7.73
N ALA A 49 14.71 -7.12 6.85
CA ALA A 49 15.88 -7.10 5.97
C ALA A 49 17.21 -7.12 6.74
N LEU A 50 17.29 -6.40 7.86
CA LEU A 50 18.45 -6.40 8.76
C LEU A 50 18.65 -7.76 9.44
N PHE A 51 17.58 -8.38 9.94
CA PHE A 51 17.65 -9.69 10.58
C PHE A 51 17.99 -10.82 9.61
N THR A 52 17.50 -10.77 8.37
CA THR A 52 17.78 -11.78 7.34
C THR A 52 19.10 -11.54 6.60
N ARG A 53 19.76 -10.40 6.84
CA ARG A 53 20.98 -9.95 6.13
C ARG A 53 20.81 -9.90 4.61
N GLN A 54 19.61 -9.60 4.13
CA GLN A 54 19.29 -9.55 2.69
C GLN A 54 19.48 -8.14 2.12
N LEU A 55 20.56 -7.45 2.50
CA LEU A 55 20.86 -6.11 2.01
C LEU A 55 21.79 -6.11 0.79
N ASP A 56 22.32 -7.27 0.42
CA ASP A 56 23.20 -7.46 -0.73
C ASP A 56 22.35 -7.52 -2.01
N MET A 57 21.96 -6.36 -2.52
CA MET A 57 21.20 -6.23 -3.77
C MET A 57 21.95 -5.34 -4.78
N PRO A 58 21.98 -5.69 -6.07
CA PRO A 58 22.57 -4.85 -7.12
C PRO A 58 22.00 -3.42 -7.13
N PHE A 59 22.84 -2.44 -7.47
CA PHE A 59 22.43 -1.03 -7.52
C PHE A 59 21.26 -0.76 -8.49
N VAL A 60 21.19 -1.52 -9.59
CA VAL A 60 20.09 -1.42 -10.57
C VAL A 60 18.75 -1.80 -9.94
N ASP A 61 18.74 -2.83 -9.08
CA ASP A 61 17.52 -3.27 -8.41
C ASP A 61 17.10 -2.24 -7.36
N TRP A 62 18.05 -1.61 -6.66
CA TRP A 62 17.77 -0.49 -5.76
C TRP A 62 17.10 0.68 -6.48
N LEU A 63 17.53 0.99 -7.71
CA LEU A 63 16.90 2.00 -8.56
C LEU A 63 15.45 1.63 -8.91
N TRP A 64 15.21 0.39 -9.32
CA TRP A 64 13.86 -0.09 -9.63
C TRP A 64 12.94 -0.08 -8.41
N CYS A 65 13.42 -0.57 -7.26
CA CYS A 65 12.67 -0.53 -6.00
C CYS A 65 12.38 0.90 -5.57
N GLY A 66 13.35 1.81 -5.71
CA GLY A 66 13.17 3.24 -5.43
C GLY A 66 12.11 3.87 -6.33
N ALA A 67 12.19 3.65 -7.64
CA ALA A 67 11.23 4.15 -8.61
C ALA A 67 9.82 3.60 -8.36
N ALA A 68 9.69 2.29 -8.12
CA ALA A 68 8.43 1.65 -7.77
C ALA A 68 7.86 2.19 -6.45
N GLY A 69 8.71 2.42 -5.45
CA GLY A 69 8.32 3.00 -4.17
C GLY A 69 7.78 4.43 -4.30
N VAL A 70 8.40 5.26 -5.14
CA VAL A 70 7.93 6.62 -5.43
C VAL A 70 6.57 6.59 -6.12
N ILE A 71 6.41 5.77 -7.17
CA ILE A 71 5.15 5.65 -7.92
C ILE A 71 4.04 5.12 -7.00
N GLY A 72 4.33 4.09 -6.20
CA GLY A 72 3.37 3.54 -5.22
C GLY A 72 2.95 4.56 -4.17
N SER A 73 3.90 5.33 -3.63
CA SER A 73 3.62 6.39 -2.65
C SER A 73 2.75 7.50 -3.22
N LEU A 74 2.97 7.89 -4.48
CA LEU A 74 2.09 8.84 -5.18
C LEU A 74 0.68 8.28 -5.39
N GLY A 75 0.57 6.98 -5.71
CA GLY A 75 -0.70 6.28 -5.78
C GLY A 75 -1.46 6.30 -4.45
N PHE A 76 -0.81 5.97 -3.34
CA PHE A 76 -1.40 6.05 -2.00
C PHE A 76 -1.81 7.47 -1.63
N LEU A 77 -1.01 8.48 -1.99
CA LEU A 77 -1.36 9.88 -1.77
C LEU A 77 -2.65 10.25 -2.53
N ALA A 78 -2.77 9.86 -3.80
CA ALA A 78 -3.97 10.08 -4.58
C ALA A 78 -5.19 9.37 -3.97
N LEU A 79 -5.03 8.12 -3.52
CA LEU A 79 -6.06 7.35 -2.84
C LEU A 79 -6.52 8.03 -1.55
N TYR A 80 -5.60 8.39 -0.65
CA TYR A 80 -5.97 9.05 0.61
C TYR A 80 -6.56 10.44 0.40
N ARG A 81 -6.18 11.17 -0.66
CA ARG A 81 -6.87 12.41 -1.02
C ARG A 81 -8.32 12.16 -1.43
N ALA A 82 -8.59 11.12 -2.23
CA ALA A 82 -9.95 10.76 -2.62
C ALA A 82 -10.79 10.24 -1.44
N LEU A 83 -10.18 9.50 -0.52
CA LEU A 83 -10.84 9.04 0.71
C LEU A 83 -11.17 10.21 1.65
N ALA A 84 -10.28 11.20 1.75
CA ALA A 84 -10.46 12.42 2.52
C ALA A 84 -11.61 13.29 1.99
N SER A 85 -11.84 13.32 0.66
CA SER A 85 -12.93 14.07 0.03
C SER A 85 -14.32 13.44 0.20
N GLY A 86 -14.44 12.39 1.03
CA GLY A 86 -15.74 11.79 1.36
C GLY A 86 -16.10 10.54 0.55
N GLN A 87 -15.37 10.22 -0.52
CA GLN A 87 -15.74 9.17 -1.49
C GLN A 87 -15.22 7.77 -1.12
N MET A 88 -15.29 7.44 0.16
CA MET A 88 -14.71 6.22 0.71
C MET A 88 -15.19 4.94 0.02
N SER A 89 -16.52 4.86 -0.16
CA SER A 89 -17.20 3.69 -0.73
C SER A 89 -17.01 3.52 -2.24
N ILE A 90 -16.38 4.49 -2.92
CA ILE A 90 -16.19 4.48 -4.39
C ILE A 90 -14.70 4.37 -4.72
N ALA A 91 -13.86 5.18 -4.09
CA ALA A 91 -12.44 5.22 -4.38
C ALA A 91 -11.73 3.91 -4.04
N ALA A 92 -12.06 3.28 -2.90
CA ALA A 92 -11.43 2.02 -2.49
C ALA A 92 -11.78 0.85 -3.44
N PRO A 93 -13.05 0.59 -3.82
CA PRO A 93 -13.37 -0.43 -4.82
C PRO A 93 -12.72 -0.18 -6.18
N ILE A 94 -12.70 1.05 -6.68
CA ILE A 94 -12.07 1.37 -7.98
C ILE A 94 -10.56 1.10 -7.92
N ALA A 95 -9.90 1.54 -6.85
CA ALA A 95 -8.47 1.28 -6.65
C ALA A 95 -8.19 -0.23 -6.58
N ALA A 96 -9.01 -0.99 -5.84
CA ALA A 96 -8.88 -2.43 -5.70
C ALA A 96 -9.07 -3.16 -7.04
N VAL A 97 -10.08 -2.81 -7.83
CA VAL A 97 -10.31 -3.42 -9.15
C VAL A 97 -9.18 -3.06 -10.11
N THR A 98 -8.71 -1.82 -10.10
CA THR A 98 -7.63 -1.37 -10.99
C THR A 98 -6.31 -2.06 -10.64
N SER A 99 -5.98 -2.17 -9.34
CA SER A 99 -4.73 -2.78 -8.88
C SER A 99 -4.73 -4.30 -9.03
N ALA A 100 -5.87 -4.97 -8.80
CA ALA A 100 -5.98 -6.41 -8.97
C ALA A 100 -6.17 -6.83 -10.44
N GLY A 101 -6.78 -5.97 -11.25
CA GLY A 101 -7.07 -6.26 -12.66
C GLY A 101 -5.83 -6.41 -13.52
N VAL A 102 -4.81 -5.58 -13.30
CA VAL A 102 -3.56 -5.63 -14.09
C VAL A 102 -2.85 -6.97 -13.94
N PRO A 103 -2.53 -7.46 -12.72
CA PRO A 103 -1.98 -8.80 -12.53
C PRO A 103 -2.90 -9.91 -13.05
N ALA A 104 -4.22 -9.79 -12.84
CA ALA A 104 -5.16 -10.82 -13.29
C ALA A 104 -5.20 -10.98 -14.83
N ILE A 105 -4.94 -9.91 -15.58
CA ILE A 105 -4.92 -9.93 -17.05
C ILE A 105 -3.54 -10.34 -17.58
N VAL A 106 -2.47 -9.82 -16.98
CA VAL A 106 -1.10 -9.97 -17.50
C VAL A 106 -0.41 -11.25 -16.98
N GLY A 107 -0.86 -11.78 -15.84
CA GLY A 107 -0.25 -12.93 -15.16
C GLY A 107 0.58 -12.50 -13.96
#